data_AF-A0A536GUK2-F1
#
_entry.id   AF-A0A536GUK2-F1
#
_cell.length_a   1.000
_cell.length_b   1.000
_cell.length_c   1.000
_cell.angle_alpha   90.00
_cell.angle_beta   90.00
_cell.angle_gamma   90.00
#
_symmetry.space_group_name_H-M   'P 1'
#
loop_
_entity.id
_entity.type
_entity.pdbx_description
1 polymer ?
#
loop_
_entity_poly.entity_id
_entity_poly.type
_entity_poly.pdbx_seq_one_letter_code
_entity_poly.pdbx_strand_id
1 'polypeptide(L)'
;MTGEAGDRRRAPDRRKSKPDEPAAGPPLVLCPHCGSMVPAGEFCGHCGAHLTRGSASRRNAFAAVPSEPVVHLSIVTTLFPHLPHRRGGAFRWALLAGSVVVVILAALHLFAPATIAAVFMLPVLYLLYLYEVEVYESEPWLLIAATMVTGAVLGYAFTALTGGAVSGLQISGDTEGNLLLAGVVIPIVAQTLMLAGPLFLYFYRSALREPLDGLTFGAASALGFTLATTLTAIWPLLTGPLVGTGSPVDWALRLLSAGILIMLINATTTSLVTASAWLHRYDLRRAGRGWEATLLATVVVAVGAQVILGILSVVVSDLVLQVGIRAVAAVALLMYVRLVIHQSLLAEGAAHEIGPDAACPECHRIVPTMLFCPSCGVARAAAKQTRMHSATTK
;
A
#
# COMPACT_ATOMS: atom_id res chain seq x y z
N MET A 1 -25.34 89.55 -1.53
CA MET A 1 -25.12 88.67 -2.70
C MET A 1 -23.63 88.65 -2.97
N THR A 2 -22.93 87.77 -2.26
CA THR A 2 -21.48 87.61 -2.25
C THR A 2 -21.08 86.52 -3.24
N GLY A 3 -20.14 86.82 -4.14
CA GLY A 3 -19.55 85.86 -5.06
C GLY A 3 -18.33 85.19 -4.44
N GLU A 4 -18.32 83.86 -4.41
CA GLU A 4 -17.15 83.03 -4.10
C GLU A 4 -16.75 82.22 -5.34
N ALA A 5 -15.52 82.43 -5.80
CA ALA A 5 -14.88 81.65 -6.84
C ALA A 5 -14.32 80.35 -6.23
N GLY A 6 -14.87 79.21 -6.64
CA GLY A 6 -14.47 77.89 -6.17
C GLY A 6 -13.21 77.34 -6.86
N ASP A 7 -12.24 77.01 -6.01
CA ASP A 7 -10.97 76.33 -6.27
C ASP A 7 -11.15 74.94 -6.92
N ARG A 8 -10.53 74.72 -8.09
CA ARG A 8 -10.54 73.44 -8.82
C ARG A 8 -9.43 72.53 -8.30
N ARG A 9 -9.78 71.60 -7.40
CA ARG A 9 -8.88 70.55 -6.88
C ARG A 9 -8.35 69.66 -8.01
N ARG A 10 -7.02 69.60 -8.15
CA ARG A 10 -6.29 68.62 -8.99
C ARG A 10 -6.50 67.21 -8.46
N ALA A 11 -6.81 66.27 -9.36
CA ALA A 11 -6.86 64.84 -9.06
C ALA A 11 -5.46 64.28 -8.74
N PRO A 12 -5.34 63.27 -7.86
CA PRO A 12 -4.04 62.69 -7.52
C PRO A 12 -3.53 61.81 -8.66
N ASP A 13 -2.23 61.97 -8.94
CA ASP A 13 -1.48 61.32 -9.99
C ASP A 13 -1.53 59.78 -9.84
N ARG A 14 -1.98 59.11 -10.89
CA ARG A 14 -2.16 57.65 -10.92
C ARG A 14 -0.77 57.02 -10.96
N ARG A 15 -0.29 56.57 -9.79
CA ARG A 15 0.99 55.86 -9.63
C ARG A 15 1.07 54.73 -10.66
N LYS A 16 1.91 54.91 -11.69
CA LYS A 16 2.18 53.88 -12.70
C LYS A 16 2.70 52.63 -11.98
N SER A 17 1.97 51.52 -12.12
CA SER A 17 2.41 50.21 -11.67
C SER A 17 3.73 49.87 -12.35
N LYS A 18 4.74 49.58 -11.54
CA LYS A 18 6.04 49.06 -11.98
C LYS A 18 5.78 47.77 -12.78
N PRO A 19 6.45 47.53 -13.93
CA PRO A 19 6.32 46.27 -14.64
C PRO A 19 6.78 45.12 -13.73
N ASP A 20 5.99 44.04 -13.70
CA ASP A 20 6.23 42.83 -12.92
C ASP A 20 7.64 42.29 -13.20
N GLU A 21 8.51 42.44 -12.20
CA GLU A 21 9.77 41.72 -12.11
C GLU A 21 9.39 40.22 -12.07
N PRO A 22 9.93 39.36 -12.96
CA PRO A 22 9.64 37.93 -12.90
C PRO A 22 9.99 37.45 -11.49
N ALA A 23 8.99 36.95 -10.77
CA ALA A 23 9.10 36.55 -9.37
C ALA A 23 10.38 35.73 -9.21
N ALA A 24 11.37 36.29 -8.50
CA ALA A 24 12.61 35.60 -8.22
C ALA A 24 12.23 34.29 -7.53
N GLY A 25 12.55 33.17 -8.18
CA GLY A 25 12.26 31.84 -7.63
C GLY A 25 12.83 31.70 -6.21
N PRO A 26 12.29 30.78 -5.40
CA PRO A 26 12.75 30.58 -4.03
C PRO A 26 14.27 30.42 -3.98
N PRO A 27 14.96 30.98 -2.97
CA PRO A 27 16.42 30.95 -2.90
C PRO A 27 16.90 29.50 -2.95
N LEU A 28 17.85 29.23 -3.83
CA LEU A 28 18.41 27.89 -4.01
C LEU A 28 19.52 27.65 -2.97
N VAL A 29 19.54 26.45 -2.41
CA VAL A 29 20.55 25.98 -1.47
C VAL A 29 21.15 24.67 -1.97
N LEU A 30 22.43 24.45 -1.66
CA LEU A 30 23.10 23.19 -1.96
C LEU A 30 22.70 22.14 -0.92
N CYS A 31 22.16 21.00 -1.36
CA CYS A 31 21.86 19.92 -0.44
C CYS A 31 23.16 19.27 0.09
N PRO A 32 23.39 19.19 1.41
CA PRO A 32 24.61 18.61 1.97
C PRO A 32 24.74 17.10 1.75
N HIS A 33 23.66 16.42 1.36
CA HIS A 33 23.65 14.97 1.13
C HIS A 33 23.90 14.61 -0.35
N CYS A 34 23.08 15.13 -1.27
CA CYS A 34 23.17 14.78 -2.68
C CYS A 34 23.93 15.80 -3.54
N GLY A 35 24.32 16.94 -2.97
CA GLY A 35 25.06 17.99 -3.68
C GLY A 35 24.26 18.71 -4.78
N SER A 36 22.94 18.52 -4.85
CA SER A 36 22.09 19.21 -5.84
C SER A 36 21.64 20.58 -5.33
N MET A 37 21.58 21.56 -6.21
CA MET A 37 20.93 22.85 -5.95
C MET A 37 19.41 22.66 -5.94
N VAL A 38 18.76 23.02 -4.84
CA VAL A 38 17.30 22.88 -4.66
C VAL A 38 16.73 24.12 -3.97
N PRO A 39 15.45 24.47 -4.18
CA PRO A 39 14.74 25.46 -3.38
C PRO A 39 14.90 25.25 -1.89
N ALA A 40 15.13 26.33 -1.14
CA ALA A 40 15.20 26.30 0.31
C ALA A 40 13.91 25.71 0.91
N GLY A 41 14.08 24.81 1.88
CA GLY A 41 12.99 24.11 2.55
C GLY A 41 13.49 23.29 3.73
N GLU A 42 12.59 22.54 4.35
CA GLU A 42 12.95 21.60 5.42
C GLU A 42 13.55 20.31 4.84
N PHE A 43 13.07 19.91 3.66
CA PHE A 43 13.49 18.72 2.93
C PHE A 43 14.06 19.06 1.56
N CYS A 44 15.00 18.25 1.10
CA CYS A 44 15.54 18.36 -0.23
C CYS A 44 14.49 17.87 -1.24
N GLY A 45 14.06 18.73 -2.16
CA GLY A 45 13.10 18.35 -3.18
C GLY A 45 13.61 17.27 -4.15
N HIS A 46 14.94 17.08 -4.23
CA HIS A 46 15.58 16.06 -5.06
C HIS A 46 15.72 14.73 -4.30
N CYS A 47 16.65 14.64 -3.33
CA CYS A 47 16.91 13.36 -2.64
C CYS A 47 16.02 13.07 -1.42
N GLY A 48 15.14 14.00 -1.03
CA GLY A 48 14.24 13.82 0.11
C GLY A 48 14.90 13.91 1.50
N ALA A 49 16.21 14.13 1.61
CA ALA A 49 16.92 14.29 2.90
C ALA A 49 16.50 15.56 3.65
N HIS A 50 16.65 15.59 4.98
CA HIS A 50 16.47 16.83 5.74
C HIS A 50 17.56 17.84 5.36
N LEU A 51 17.20 19.01 4.84
CA LEU A 51 18.16 20.07 4.48
C LEU A 51 18.81 20.69 5.72
N THR A 52 18.03 20.88 6.78
CA THR A 52 18.51 21.50 8.04
C THR A 52 19.46 20.62 8.83
N ARG A 53 19.32 19.29 8.72
CA ARG A 53 20.14 18.30 9.46
C ARG A 53 21.15 17.55 8.60
N GLY A 54 21.06 17.67 7.28
CA GLY A 54 21.83 16.88 6.32
C GLY A 54 21.63 15.36 6.42
N SER A 55 20.55 14.89 7.05
CA SER A 55 20.32 13.47 7.29
C SER A 55 19.49 12.82 6.18
N ALA A 56 20.10 11.87 5.47
CA ALA A 56 19.48 11.11 4.40
C ALA A 56 18.47 10.07 4.88
N SER A 57 18.74 9.46 6.05
CA SER A 57 17.95 8.33 6.53
C SER A 57 16.57 8.70 7.03
N ARG A 58 16.33 9.99 7.35
CA ARG A 58 15.04 10.59 7.76
C ARG A 58 14.07 9.64 8.49
N ARG A 59 14.59 8.87 9.47
CA ARG A 59 13.88 7.74 10.12
C ARG A 59 12.56 8.12 10.79
N ASN A 60 12.43 9.40 11.15
CA ASN A 60 11.24 9.95 11.80
C ASN A 60 10.22 10.54 10.82
N ALA A 61 10.53 10.54 9.51
CA ALA A 61 9.68 11.10 8.47
C ALA A 61 9.61 10.11 7.30
N PHE A 62 8.63 9.21 7.33
CA PHE A 62 8.39 8.24 6.28
C PHE A 62 8.15 8.93 4.93
N ALA A 63 8.71 8.37 3.85
CA ALA A 63 8.75 9.04 2.54
C ALA A 63 7.35 9.25 1.94
N ALA A 64 6.42 8.31 2.14
CA ALA A 64 5.04 8.43 1.66
C ALA A 64 4.13 9.25 2.60
N VAL A 65 4.40 9.23 3.92
CA VAL A 65 3.61 9.95 4.94
C VAL A 65 4.56 10.57 5.96
N PRO A 66 5.05 11.81 5.73
CA PRO A 66 6.11 12.39 6.55
C PRO A 66 5.74 12.66 8.00
N SER A 67 4.45 12.66 8.35
CA SER A 67 3.97 12.80 9.73
C SER A 67 4.18 11.56 10.59
N GLU A 68 4.50 10.42 9.97
CA GLU A 68 4.72 9.15 10.66
C GLU A 68 6.20 8.72 10.55
N PRO A 69 6.79 8.10 11.60
CA PRO A 69 8.13 7.53 11.51
C PRO A 69 8.12 6.25 10.64
N VAL A 70 9.29 5.86 10.15
CA VAL A 70 9.45 4.67 9.29
C VAL A 70 9.06 3.38 10.03
N VAL A 71 9.37 3.30 11.32
CA VAL A 71 8.99 2.17 12.19
C VAL A 71 7.72 2.55 12.96
N HIS A 72 6.56 2.42 12.31
CA HIS A 72 5.26 2.58 12.95
C HIS A 72 4.23 1.64 12.34
N LEU A 73 3.48 0.95 13.20
CA LEU A 73 2.52 -0.07 12.79
C LEU A 73 1.21 0.55 12.34
N SER A 74 0.94 0.49 11.04
CA SER A 74 -0.30 0.95 10.45
C SER A 74 -0.60 0.17 9.17
N ILE A 75 -1.70 -0.59 9.17
CA ILE A 75 -2.18 -1.33 7.99
C ILE A 75 -2.50 -0.34 6.87
N VAL A 76 -3.20 0.74 7.20
CA VAL A 76 -3.71 1.72 6.23
C VAL A 76 -2.56 2.44 5.52
N THR A 77 -1.63 3.04 6.26
CA THR A 77 -0.53 3.82 5.64
C THR A 77 0.55 2.97 4.99
N THR A 78 0.58 1.66 5.28
CA THR A 78 1.51 0.71 4.65
C THR A 78 0.94 0.10 3.38
N LEU A 79 -0.32 -0.36 3.41
CA LEU A 79 -0.97 -1.03 2.29
C LEU A 79 -1.61 -0.04 1.28
N PHE A 80 -1.90 1.18 1.73
CA PHE A 80 -2.46 2.26 0.93
C PHE A 80 -1.51 3.46 0.85
N PRO A 81 -0.31 3.30 0.26
CA PRO A 81 0.74 4.32 0.32
C PRO A 81 0.39 5.62 -0.40
N HIS A 82 -0.57 5.58 -1.33
CA HIS A 82 -1.01 6.76 -2.08
C HIS A 82 -2.10 7.59 -1.38
N LEU A 83 -2.59 7.15 -0.23
CA LEU A 83 -3.70 7.81 0.45
C LEU A 83 -3.19 9.04 1.23
N PRO A 84 -3.69 10.26 0.96
CA PRO A 84 -3.31 11.44 1.73
C PRO A 84 -3.64 11.27 3.21
N HIS A 85 -2.78 11.74 4.11
CA HIS A 85 -2.91 11.46 5.55
C HIS A 85 -4.26 11.88 6.13
N ARG A 86 -4.82 13.01 5.66
CA ARG A 86 -6.14 13.51 6.08
C ARG A 86 -7.28 12.53 5.80
N ARG A 87 -7.18 11.69 4.77
CA ARG A 87 -8.19 10.68 4.42
C ARG A 87 -7.94 9.31 5.06
N GLY A 88 -6.74 9.09 5.60
CA GLY A 88 -6.40 7.88 6.36
C GLY A 88 -7.38 7.58 7.49
N GLY A 89 -7.95 8.62 8.12
CA GLY A 89 -8.99 8.47 9.15
C GLY A 89 -10.23 7.72 8.68
N ALA A 90 -10.75 8.04 7.48
CA ALA A 90 -11.97 7.40 6.96
C ALA A 90 -11.77 5.90 6.71
N PHE A 91 -10.60 5.51 6.17
CA PHE A 91 -10.25 4.10 5.96
C PHE A 91 -10.02 3.34 7.27
N ARG A 92 -9.43 3.99 8.29
CA ARG A 92 -9.32 3.42 9.64
C ARG A 92 -10.69 3.19 10.26
N TRP A 93 -11.63 4.12 10.10
CA TRP A 93 -13.02 3.95 10.55
C TRP A 93 -13.76 2.87 9.77
N ALA A 94 -13.56 2.76 8.46
CA ALA A 94 -14.14 1.69 7.65
C ALA A 94 -13.61 0.30 8.07
N LEU A 95 -12.31 0.19 8.33
CA LEU A 95 -11.71 -1.03 8.88
C LEU A 95 -12.29 -1.36 10.27
N LEU A 96 -12.43 -0.36 11.15
CA LEU A 96 -13.02 -0.56 12.47
C LEU A 96 -14.50 -0.98 12.38
N ALA A 97 -15.29 -0.30 11.54
CA ALA A 97 -16.70 -0.62 11.32
C ALA A 97 -16.88 -2.03 10.75
N GLY A 98 -16.08 -2.42 9.74
CA GLY A 98 -16.09 -3.77 9.20
C GLY A 98 -15.74 -4.83 10.25
N SER A 99 -14.75 -4.55 11.11
CA SER A 99 -14.35 -5.44 12.20
C SER A 99 -15.49 -5.60 13.22
N VAL A 100 -16.15 -4.50 13.57
CA VAL A 100 -17.30 -4.50 14.48
C VAL A 100 -18.46 -5.31 13.89
N VAL A 101 -18.75 -5.18 12.60
CA VAL A 101 -19.79 -5.98 11.92
C VAL A 101 -19.46 -7.48 12.02
N VAL A 102 -18.21 -7.88 11.77
CA VAL A 102 -17.76 -9.28 11.91
C VAL A 102 -17.95 -9.78 13.34
N VAL A 103 -17.57 -8.97 14.34
CA VAL A 103 -17.72 -9.31 15.77
C VAL A 103 -19.18 -9.46 16.15
N ILE A 104 -20.07 -8.58 15.69
CA ILE A 104 -21.51 -8.66 15.95
C ILE A 104 -22.09 -9.94 15.32
N LEU A 105 -21.76 -10.23 14.06
CA LEU A 105 -22.22 -11.47 13.40
C LEU A 105 -21.73 -12.73 14.12
N ALA A 106 -20.47 -12.73 14.57
CA ALA A 106 -19.92 -13.83 15.36
C ALA A 106 -20.60 -13.97 16.73
N ALA A 107 -20.90 -12.86 17.42
CA ALA A 107 -21.61 -12.86 18.70
C ALA A 107 -23.06 -13.38 18.56
N LEU A 108 -23.69 -13.17 17.40
CA LEU A 108 -25.00 -13.73 17.05
C LEU A 108 -24.94 -15.20 16.58
N HIS A 109 -23.76 -15.85 16.65
CA HIS A 109 -23.53 -17.21 16.16
C HIS A 109 -23.80 -17.40 14.65
N LEU A 110 -23.80 -16.30 13.88
CA LEU A 110 -23.97 -16.30 12.44
C LEU A 110 -22.59 -16.46 11.76
N PHE A 111 -21.95 -17.60 11.95
CA PHE A 111 -20.55 -17.81 11.55
C PHE A 111 -20.34 -17.79 10.03
N ALA A 112 -21.29 -18.29 9.25
CA ALA A 112 -21.23 -18.24 7.78
C ALA A 112 -21.17 -16.78 7.25
N PRO A 113 -22.14 -15.90 7.55
CA PRO A 113 -22.06 -14.51 7.11
C PRO A 113 -20.92 -13.74 7.81
N ALA A 114 -20.55 -14.08 9.05
CA ALA A 114 -19.37 -13.48 9.69
C ALA A 114 -18.09 -13.77 8.89
N THR A 115 -17.95 -15.01 8.39
CA THR A 115 -16.79 -15.41 7.57
C THR A 115 -16.79 -14.69 6.24
N ILE A 116 -17.93 -14.59 5.56
CA ILE A 116 -18.07 -13.81 4.33
C ILE A 116 -17.67 -12.36 4.60
N ALA A 117 -18.26 -11.72 5.61
CA ALA A 117 -17.94 -10.33 5.97
C ALA A 117 -16.44 -10.14 6.25
N ALA A 118 -15.82 -11.05 7.00
CA ALA A 118 -14.40 -10.98 7.33
C ALA A 118 -13.49 -11.12 6.10
N VAL A 119 -13.80 -12.04 5.21
CA VAL A 119 -13.02 -12.29 3.99
C VAL A 119 -13.20 -11.17 2.97
N PHE A 120 -14.39 -10.56 2.84
CA PHE A 120 -14.61 -9.44 1.92
C PHE A 120 -14.06 -8.11 2.44
N MET A 121 -13.85 -7.98 3.75
CA MET A 121 -13.46 -6.73 4.41
C MET A 121 -12.24 -6.04 3.76
N LEU A 122 -11.09 -6.73 3.69
CA LEU A 122 -9.86 -6.14 3.13
C LEU A 122 -9.93 -5.96 1.60
N PRO A 123 -10.39 -6.94 0.79
CA PRO A 123 -10.59 -6.76 -0.64
C PRO A 123 -11.48 -5.55 -0.98
N VAL A 124 -12.61 -5.39 -0.30
CA VAL A 124 -13.52 -4.26 -0.52
C VAL A 124 -12.86 -2.95 -0.10
N LEU A 125 -12.19 -2.91 1.06
CA LEU A 125 -11.46 -1.72 1.50
C LEU A 125 -10.36 -1.33 0.51
N TYR A 126 -9.69 -2.33 -0.09
CA TYR A 126 -8.68 -2.13 -1.12
C TYR A 126 -9.28 -1.57 -2.41
N LEU A 127 -10.41 -2.09 -2.88
CA LEU A 127 -11.14 -1.54 -4.04
C LEU A 127 -11.63 -0.11 -3.78
N LEU A 128 -12.12 0.19 -2.59
CA LEU A 128 -12.51 1.55 -2.19
C LEU A 128 -11.30 2.51 -2.20
N TYR A 129 -10.14 2.04 -1.73
CA TYR A 129 -8.89 2.80 -1.79
C TYR A 129 -8.53 3.16 -3.23
N LEU A 130 -8.58 2.19 -4.14
CA LEU A 130 -8.28 2.41 -5.56
C LEU A 130 -9.30 3.29 -6.27
N TYR A 131 -10.55 3.25 -5.85
CA TYR A 131 -11.59 4.12 -6.37
C TYR A 131 -11.34 5.59 -5.96
N GLU A 132 -10.85 5.80 -4.74
CA GLU A 132 -10.63 7.12 -4.15
C GLU A 132 -9.31 7.76 -4.62
N VAL A 133 -8.25 6.98 -4.65
CA VAL A 133 -6.95 7.35 -5.18
C VAL A 133 -6.96 6.94 -6.65
N GLU A 134 -7.26 7.88 -7.53
CA GLU A 134 -7.24 7.68 -8.98
C GLU A 134 -5.77 7.46 -9.41
N VAL A 135 -5.28 6.23 -9.26
CA VAL A 135 -3.83 5.93 -9.32
C VAL A 135 -3.24 6.26 -10.70
N TYR A 136 -4.05 6.32 -11.76
CA TYR A 136 -3.64 6.75 -13.10
C TYR A 136 -4.78 7.48 -13.84
N GLU A 137 -4.48 8.38 -14.75
CA GLU A 137 -5.52 9.04 -15.56
C GLU A 137 -6.22 8.06 -16.52
N SER A 138 -7.52 8.32 -16.73
CA SER A 138 -8.47 7.77 -17.73
C SER A 138 -8.74 6.24 -17.80
N GLU A 139 -7.78 5.33 -17.59
CA GLU A 139 -8.01 3.87 -17.85
C GLU A 139 -7.54 2.81 -16.80
N PRO A 140 -7.59 3.00 -15.44
CA PRO A 140 -6.81 2.13 -14.54
C PRO A 140 -7.57 1.19 -13.60
N TRP A 141 -8.77 1.55 -13.14
CA TRP A 141 -9.48 0.72 -12.17
C TRP A 141 -9.81 -0.66 -12.75
N LEU A 142 -10.07 -0.73 -14.08
CA LEU A 142 -10.27 -1.96 -14.83
C LEU A 142 -9.03 -2.85 -14.82
N LEU A 143 -7.81 -2.30 -14.93
CA LEU A 143 -6.58 -3.08 -14.92
C LEU A 143 -6.32 -3.66 -13.54
N ILE A 144 -6.51 -2.87 -12.49
CA ILE A 144 -6.28 -3.35 -11.12
C ILE A 144 -7.39 -4.35 -10.73
N ALA A 145 -8.64 -4.07 -11.07
CA ALA A 145 -9.73 -5.03 -10.93
C ALA A 145 -9.44 -6.31 -11.73
N ALA A 146 -8.88 -6.21 -12.95
CA ALA A 146 -8.46 -7.36 -13.73
C ALA A 146 -7.32 -8.14 -13.04
N THR A 147 -6.35 -7.48 -12.40
CA THR A 147 -5.32 -8.20 -11.62
C THR A 147 -5.91 -8.94 -10.42
N MET A 148 -6.85 -8.31 -9.72
CA MET A 148 -7.56 -8.95 -8.61
C MET A 148 -8.41 -10.13 -9.08
N VAL A 149 -9.15 -9.96 -10.18
CA VAL A 149 -9.95 -11.02 -10.81
C VAL A 149 -9.06 -12.16 -11.31
N THR A 150 -7.90 -11.85 -11.90
CA THR A 150 -6.92 -12.87 -12.32
C THR A 150 -6.43 -13.65 -11.12
N GLY A 151 -6.06 -12.97 -10.03
CA GLY A 151 -5.72 -13.61 -8.77
C GLY A 151 -6.84 -14.51 -8.25
N ALA A 152 -8.09 -14.03 -8.29
CA ALA A 152 -9.26 -14.80 -7.85
C ALA A 152 -9.50 -16.05 -8.71
N VAL A 153 -9.41 -15.96 -10.04
CA VAL A 153 -9.55 -17.10 -10.95
C VAL A 153 -8.45 -18.14 -10.69
N LEU A 154 -7.20 -17.69 -10.53
CA LEU A 154 -6.08 -18.57 -10.20
C LEU A 154 -6.24 -19.21 -8.82
N GLY A 155 -6.74 -18.46 -7.83
CA GLY A 155 -7.03 -18.96 -6.49
C GLY A 155 -8.11 -20.03 -6.49
N TYR A 156 -9.21 -19.79 -7.19
CA TYR A 156 -10.27 -20.78 -7.36
C TYR A 156 -9.76 -22.07 -8.00
N ALA A 157 -9.06 -21.96 -9.14
CA ALA A 157 -8.47 -23.11 -9.82
C ALA A 157 -7.48 -23.87 -8.92
N PHE A 158 -6.63 -23.13 -8.19
CA PHE A 158 -5.67 -23.69 -7.26
C PHE A 158 -6.33 -24.49 -6.13
N THR A 159 -7.32 -23.92 -5.44
CA THR A 159 -8.01 -24.63 -4.35
C THR A 159 -8.80 -25.83 -4.85
N ALA A 160 -9.42 -25.74 -6.03
CA ALA A 160 -10.13 -26.87 -6.63
C ALA A 160 -9.21 -28.07 -6.93
N LEU A 161 -7.97 -27.80 -7.35
CA LEU A 161 -6.98 -28.86 -7.65
C LEU A 161 -6.27 -29.40 -6.41
N THR A 162 -6.01 -28.55 -5.41
CA THR A 162 -5.20 -28.93 -4.23
C THR A 162 -6.03 -29.51 -3.09
N GLY A 163 -7.31 -29.16 -2.98
CA GLY A 163 -8.16 -29.58 -1.86
C GLY A 163 -8.24 -31.10 -1.70
N GLY A 164 -8.49 -31.83 -2.79
CA GLY A 164 -8.58 -33.29 -2.76
C GLY A 164 -7.24 -33.97 -2.42
N ALA A 165 -6.12 -33.42 -2.90
CA ALA A 165 -4.79 -33.97 -2.65
C ALA A 165 -4.40 -33.89 -1.16
N VAL A 166 -4.65 -32.75 -0.52
CA VAL A 166 -4.37 -32.57 0.92
C VAL A 166 -5.26 -33.47 1.76
N SER A 167 -6.57 -33.52 1.46
CA SER A 167 -7.50 -34.39 2.18
C SER A 167 -7.12 -35.86 2.06
N GLY A 168 -6.68 -36.32 0.88
CA GLY A 168 -6.23 -37.70 0.68
C GLY A 168 -5.03 -38.08 1.54
N LEU A 169 -4.04 -37.20 1.66
CA LEU A 169 -2.86 -37.43 2.50
C LEU A 169 -3.19 -37.46 4.00
N GLN A 170 -4.06 -36.55 4.44
CA GLN A 170 -4.52 -36.52 5.84
C GLN A 170 -5.27 -37.80 6.22
N ILE A 171 -6.13 -38.31 5.33
CA ILE A 171 -6.88 -39.56 5.55
C ILE A 171 -5.93 -40.76 5.55
N SER A 172 -4.91 -40.75 4.71
CA SER A 172 -3.92 -41.84 4.61
C SER A 172 -2.94 -41.88 5.79
N GLY A 173 -2.86 -40.83 6.61
CA GLY A 173 -1.91 -40.70 7.72
C GLY A 173 -0.47 -40.41 7.28
N ASP A 174 -0.25 -40.08 6.00
CA ASP A 174 1.08 -39.77 5.46
C ASP A 174 1.54 -38.39 5.93
N THR A 175 2.24 -38.37 7.06
CA THR A 175 2.68 -37.16 7.72
C THR A 175 3.81 -36.46 6.96
N GLU A 176 4.71 -37.22 6.34
CA GLU A 176 5.82 -36.65 5.54
C GLU A 176 5.29 -36.03 4.24
N GLY A 177 4.41 -36.75 3.54
CA GLY A 177 3.76 -36.24 2.33
C GLY A 177 2.91 -35.00 2.61
N ASN A 178 2.14 -34.99 3.71
CA ASN A 178 1.35 -33.83 4.11
C ASN A 178 2.25 -32.64 4.50
N LEU A 179 3.35 -32.85 5.21
CA LEU A 179 4.29 -31.79 5.56
C LEU A 179 4.95 -31.17 4.32
N LEU A 180 5.38 -32.01 3.37
CA LEU A 180 5.97 -31.53 2.12
C LEU A 180 4.94 -30.79 1.26
N LEU A 181 3.75 -31.39 1.06
CA LEU A 181 2.74 -30.81 0.18
C LEU A 181 2.11 -29.55 0.79
N ALA A 182 1.54 -29.65 1.99
CA ALA A 182 0.83 -28.55 2.64
C ALA A 182 1.78 -27.50 3.25
N GLY A 183 2.94 -27.93 3.75
CA GLY A 183 3.89 -27.04 4.41
C GLY A 183 4.82 -26.30 3.45
N VAL A 184 5.16 -26.89 2.31
CA VAL A 184 6.20 -26.34 1.40
C VAL A 184 5.66 -26.08 0.00
N VAL A 185 5.13 -27.11 -0.67
CA VAL A 185 4.74 -27.01 -2.09
C VAL A 185 3.57 -26.05 -2.28
N ILE A 186 2.50 -26.20 -1.48
CA ILE A 186 1.30 -25.36 -1.58
C ILE A 186 1.61 -23.88 -1.38
N PRO A 187 2.33 -23.44 -0.32
CA PRO A 187 2.69 -22.03 -0.13
C PRO A 187 3.54 -21.46 -1.27
N ILE A 188 4.52 -22.23 -1.79
CA ILE A 188 5.39 -21.77 -2.89
C ILE A 188 4.58 -21.61 -4.18
N VAL A 189 3.74 -22.59 -4.51
CA VAL A 189 2.90 -22.54 -5.71
C VAL A 189 1.89 -21.39 -5.58
N ALA A 190 1.23 -21.26 -4.43
CA ALA A 190 0.30 -20.16 -4.17
C ALA A 190 0.98 -18.79 -4.35
N GLN A 191 2.15 -18.57 -3.75
CA GLN A 191 2.92 -17.34 -3.91
C GLN A 191 3.27 -17.06 -5.38
N THR A 192 3.64 -18.10 -6.13
CA THR A 192 3.96 -18.00 -7.57
C THR A 192 2.73 -17.61 -8.39
N LEU A 193 1.57 -18.20 -8.11
CA LEU A 193 0.30 -17.87 -8.77
C LEU A 193 -0.14 -16.44 -8.46
N MET A 194 0.02 -15.98 -7.21
CA MET A 194 -0.27 -14.58 -6.83
C MET A 194 0.59 -13.58 -7.60
N LEU A 195 1.82 -13.94 -7.98
CA LEU A 195 2.71 -13.10 -8.78
C LEU A 195 2.36 -13.07 -10.28
N ALA A 196 1.58 -14.03 -10.78
CA ALA A 196 1.31 -14.17 -12.22
C ALA A 196 0.63 -12.93 -12.83
N GLY A 197 -0.43 -12.42 -12.19
CA GLY A 197 -1.16 -11.23 -12.66
C GLY A 197 -0.27 -9.97 -12.73
N PRO A 198 0.42 -9.59 -11.65
CA PRO A 198 1.35 -8.46 -11.66
C PRO A 198 2.48 -8.67 -12.67
N LEU A 199 3.15 -9.82 -12.68
CA LEU A 199 4.26 -10.06 -13.62
C LEU A 199 3.81 -10.03 -15.08
N PHE A 200 2.58 -10.44 -15.39
CA PHE A 200 2.00 -10.22 -16.71
C PHE A 200 1.97 -8.72 -17.05
N LEU A 201 1.45 -7.87 -16.16
CA LEU A 201 1.50 -6.41 -16.40
C LEU A 201 2.92 -5.86 -16.50
N TYR A 202 3.86 -6.38 -15.70
CA TYR A 202 5.27 -6.00 -15.77
C TYR A 202 5.84 -6.18 -17.18
N PHE A 203 5.57 -7.31 -17.83
CA PHE A 203 6.11 -7.58 -19.17
C PHE A 203 5.37 -6.83 -20.28
N TYR A 204 4.05 -6.70 -20.19
CA TYR A 204 3.24 -6.17 -21.30
C TYR A 204 3.00 -4.66 -21.27
N ARG A 205 3.09 -4.00 -20.10
CA ARG A 205 2.81 -2.56 -19.95
C ARG A 205 4.06 -1.80 -19.52
N SER A 206 4.87 -1.39 -20.49
CA SER A 206 6.09 -0.60 -20.26
C SER A 206 5.85 0.83 -19.73
N ALA A 207 4.60 1.29 -19.66
CA ALA A 207 4.25 2.61 -19.12
C ALA A 207 4.13 2.64 -17.59
N LEU A 208 3.88 1.49 -16.94
CA LEU A 208 3.73 1.37 -15.48
C LEU A 208 5.10 1.14 -14.85
N ARG A 209 5.75 2.21 -14.38
CA ARG A 209 7.19 2.18 -14.02
C ARG A 209 7.47 2.46 -12.54
N GLU A 210 6.49 2.91 -11.77
CA GLU A 210 6.70 3.32 -10.38
C GLU A 210 6.76 2.08 -9.46
N PRO A 211 7.68 1.99 -8.49
CA PRO A 211 7.73 0.87 -7.54
C PRO A 211 6.43 0.66 -6.76
N LEU A 212 5.69 1.75 -6.49
CA LEU A 212 4.39 1.71 -5.85
C LEU A 212 3.32 1.02 -6.73
N ASP A 213 3.51 0.96 -8.05
CA ASP A 213 2.63 0.19 -8.94
C ASP A 213 2.77 -1.29 -8.74
N GLY A 214 4.02 -1.75 -8.72
CA GLY A 214 4.31 -3.14 -8.38
C GLY A 214 3.63 -3.53 -7.08
N LEU A 215 3.75 -2.70 -6.04
CA LEU A 215 3.09 -2.91 -4.76
C LEU A 215 1.56 -3.02 -4.90
N THR A 216 0.92 -2.10 -5.62
CA THR A 216 -0.55 -2.09 -5.74
C THR A 216 -1.08 -3.29 -6.52
N PHE A 217 -0.49 -3.63 -7.66
CA PHE A 217 -0.87 -4.84 -8.41
C PHE A 217 -0.61 -6.12 -7.61
N GLY A 218 0.50 -6.18 -6.88
CA GLY A 218 0.84 -7.30 -6.00
C GLY A 218 -0.22 -7.52 -4.92
N ALA A 219 -0.58 -6.45 -4.20
CA ALA A 219 -1.64 -6.50 -3.19
C ALA A 219 -3.00 -6.90 -3.80
N ALA A 220 -3.39 -6.30 -4.93
CA ALA A 220 -4.66 -6.62 -5.61
C ALA A 220 -4.76 -8.10 -5.98
N SER A 221 -3.73 -8.64 -6.64
CA SER A 221 -3.68 -10.05 -7.05
C SER A 221 -3.73 -10.99 -5.85
N ALA A 222 -2.93 -10.73 -4.81
CA ALA A 222 -2.90 -11.55 -3.61
C ALA A 222 -4.20 -11.52 -2.80
N LEU A 223 -4.85 -10.36 -2.70
CA LEU A 223 -6.16 -10.22 -2.06
C LEU A 223 -7.23 -10.98 -2.84
N GLY A 224 -7.24 -10.88 -4.18
CA GLY A 224 -8.16 -11.65 -5.03
C GLY A 224 -7.96 -13.15 -4.91
N PHE A 225 -6.70 -13.61 -4.97
CA PHE A 225 -6.35 -15.01 -4.78
C PHE A 225 -6.77 -15.52 -3.40
N THR A 226 -6.47 -14.76 -2.35
CA THR A 226 -6.82 -15.15 -0.97
C THR A 226 -8.32 -15.17 -0.76
N LEU A 227 -9.05 -14.20 -1.31
CA LEU A 227 -10.52 -14.17 -1.31
C LEU A 227 -11.10 -15.43 -1.96
N ALA A 228 -10.65 -15.80 -3.15
CA ALA A 228 -11.17 -16.96 -3.87
C ALA A 228 -10.81 -18.29 -3.19
N THR A 229 -9.56 -18.43 -2.72
CA THR A 229 -9.11 -19.66 -2.04
C THR A 229 -9.86 -19.87 -0.72
N THR A 230 -10.03 -18.81 0.08
CA THR A 230 -10.80 -18.88 1.33
C THR A 230 -12.28 -19.14 1.07
N LEU A 231 -12.90 -18.45 0.10
CA LEU A 231 -14.32 -18.66 -0.23
C LEU A 231 -14.60 -20.08 -0.73
N THR A 232 -13.70 -20.63 -1.55
CA THR A 232 -13.80 -22.00 -2.06
C THR A 232 -13.67 -23.02 -0.91
N ALA A 233 -12.74 -22.79 0.02
CA ALA A 233 -12.54 -23.67 1.17
C ALA A 233 -13.74 -23.68 2.14
N ILE A 234 -14.41 -22.54 2.31
CA ILE A 234 -15.57 -22.44 3.22
C ILE A 234 -16.90 -22.76 2.53
N TRP A 235 -16.93 -22.94 1.21
CA TRP A 235 -18.15 -23.13 0.44
C TRP A 235 -19.09 -24.21 1.01
N PRO A 236 -18.62 -25.41 1.43
CA PRO A 236 -19.49 -26.43 2.02
C PRO A 236 -20.17 -25.99 3.33
N LEU A 237 -19.54 -25.08 4.07
CA LEU A 237 -20.10 -24.54 5.32
C LEU A 237 -21.25 -23.56 5.04
N LEU A 238 -21.22 -22.86 3.91
CA LEU A 238 -22.27 -21.91 3.51
C LEU A 238 -23.58 -22.62 3.13
N THR A 239 -23.49 -23.88 2.69
CA THR A 239 -24.66 -24.72 2.38
C THR A 239 -25.26 -25.43 3.60
N GLY A 240 -24.61 -25.32 4.77
CA GLY A 240 -25.05 -25.93 6.02
C GLY A 240 -26.01 -25.05 6.85
N PRO A 241 -26.31 -25.45 8.10
CA PRO A 241 -27.12 -24.66 9.03
C PRO A 241 -26.53 -23.27 9.32
N LEU A 242 -27.37 -22.23 9.36
CA LEU A 242 -26.93 -20.84 9.56
C LEU A 242 -26.36 -20.56 10.97
N VAL A 243 -26.82 -21.29 11.98
CA VAL A 243 -26.34 -21.19 13.35
C VAL A 243 -25.43 -22.38 13.62
N GLY A 244 -24.16 -22.11 13.89
CA GLY A 244 -23.17 -23.15 14.16
C GLY A 244 -23.08 -23.52 15.64
N THR A 245 -22.74 -24.78 15.89
CA THR A 245 -22.34 -25.28 17.21
C THR A 245 -20.82 -25.15 17.36
N GLY A 246 -20.33 -24.52 18.43
CA GLY A 246 -18.90 -24.39 18.68
C GLY A 246 -18.57 -23.27 19.66
N SER A 247 -17.32 -23.20 20.10
CA SER A 247 -16.88 -22.12 20.98
C SER A 247 -16.82 -20.79 20.20
N PRO A 248 -17.37 -19.69 20.74
CA PRO A 248 -17.28 -18.38 20.08
C PRO A 248 -15.83 -17.90 19.88
N VAL A 249 -14.94 -18.29 20.80
CA VAL A 249 -13.52 -17.91 20.78
C VAL A 249 -12.78 -18.57 19.62
N ASP A 250 -13.00 -19.87 19.36
CA ASP A 250 -12.35 -20.56 18.24
C ASP A 250 -12.80 -19.98 16.90
N TRP A 251 -14.09 -19.64 16.79
CA TRP A 251 -14.62 -18.98 15.60
C TRP A 251 -14.02 -17.59 15.42
N ALA A 252 -13.91 -16.78 16.48
CA ALA A 252 -13.26 -15.47 16.42
C ALA A 252 -11.80 -15.58 15.94
N LEU A 253 -11.04 -16.56 16.46
CA LEU A 253 -9.65 -16.82 16.05
C LEU A 253 -9.54 -17.25 14.58
N ARG A 254 -10.47 -18.09 14.10
CA ARG A 254 -10.54 -18.50 12.69
C ARG A 254 -10.88 -17.33 11.78
N LEU A 255 -11.84 -16.49 12.17
CA LEU A 255 -12.24 -15.29 11.43
C LEU A 255 -11.09 -14.29 11.34
N LEU A 256 -10.39 -14.02 12.46
CA LEU A 256 -9.21 -13.16 12.49
C LEU A 256 -8.12 -13.70 11.56
N SER A 257 -7.86 -15.01 11.62
CA SER A 257 -6.84 -15.63 10.78
C SER A 257 -7.18 -15.56 9.30
N ALA A 258 -8.40 -15.96 8.90
CA ALA A 258 -8.80 -16.07 7.51
C ALA A 258 -9.09 -14.71 6.86
N GLY A 259 -9.79 -13.83 7.57
CA GLY A 259 -10.22 -12.53 7.04
C GLY A 259 -9.14 -11.45 7.09
N ILE A 260 -8.21 -11.51 8.05
CA ILE A 260 -7.22 -10.45 8.24
C ILE A 260 -5.80 -10.97 8.07
N LEU A 261 -5.37 -11.94 8.90
CA LEU A 261 -3.94 -12.28 8.97
C LEU A 261 -3.42 -12.91 7.68
N ILE A 262 -4.09 -13.92 7.14
CA ILE A 262 -3.68 -14.58 5.89
C ILE A 262 -3.72 -13.60 4.72
N MET A 263 -4.75 -12.75 4.65
CA MET A 263 -4.86 -11.71 3.63
C MET A 263 -3.71 -10.72 3.70
N LEU A 264 -3.35 -10.24 4.90
CA LEU A 264 -2.22 -9.34 5.09
C LEU A 264 -0.89 -10.01 4.73
N ILE A 265 -0.66 -11.25 5.17
CA ILE A 265 0.58 -11.99 4.85
C ILE A 265 0.72 -12.16 3.34
N ASN A 266 -0.31 -12.63 2.65
CA ASN A 266 -0.27 -12.83 1.20
C ASN A 266 -0.13 -11.51 0.44
N ALA A 267 -0.87 -10.48 0.86
CA ALA A 267 -0.77 -9.15 0.25
C ALA A 267 0.62 -8.55 0.43
N THR A 268 1.19 -8.60 1.62
CA THR A 268 2.51 -8.02 1.92
C THR A 268 3.64 -8.79 1.24
N THR A 269 3.66 -10.11 1.32
CA THR A 269 4.69 -10.95 0.65
C THR A 269 4.70 -10.77 -0.86
N THR A 270 3.52 -10.78 -1.49
CA THR A 270 3.40 -10.54 -2.95
C THR A 270 3.79 -9.12 -3.31
N SER A 271 3.34 -8.12 -2.54
CA SER A 271 3.69 -6.71 -2.73
C SER A 271 5.18 -6.43 -2.62
N LEU A 272 5.89 -7.10 -1.71
CA LEU A 272 7.35 -6.96 -1.55
C LEU A 272 8.09 -7.37 -2.82
N VAL A 273 7.74 -8.54 -3.34
CA VAL A 273 8.37 -9.09 -4.54
C VAL A 273 8.07 -8.20 -5.74
N THR A 274 6.80 -7.83 -5.96
CA THR A 274 6.42 -6.99 -7.09
C THR A 274 6.99 -5.58 -6.99
N ALA A 275 6.95 -4.92 -5.83
CA ALA A 275 7.55 -3.59 -5.65
C ALA A 275 9.06 -3.62 -5.96
N SER A 276 9.78 -4.63 -5.48
CA SER A 276 11.21 -4.77 -5.74
C SER A 276 11.54 -5.11 -7.20
N ALA A 277 10.68 -5.87 -7.89
CA ALA A 277 10.84 -6.16 -9.32
C ALA A 277 10.67 -4.89 -10.18
N TRP A 278 9.68 -4.05 -9.86
CA TRP A 278 9.52 -2.73 -10.51
C TRP A 278 10.69 -1.81 -10.21
N LEU A 279 11.14 -1.77 -8.95
CA LEU A 279 12.31 -0.99 -8.57
C LEU A 279 13.58 -1.46 -9.30
N HIS A 280 13.73 -2.76 -9.55
CA HIS A 280 14.86 -3.29 -10.33
C HIS A 280 14.86 -2.79 -11.78
N ARG A 281 13.68 -2.62 -12.39
CA ARG A 281 13.55 -2.05 -13.74
C ARG A 281 13.94 -0.57 -13.83
N TYR A 282 13.71 0.19 -12.76
CA TYR A 282 13.93 1.64 -12.70
C TYR A 282 15.38 2.05 -12.38
N ASP A 283 16.28 1.11 -12.07
CA ASP A 283 17.52 1.38 -11.33
C ASP A 283 18.56 2.26 -12.06
N LEU A 284 18.40 3.59 -11.98
CA LEU A 284 19.38 4.58 -12.43
C LEU A 284 20.56 4.75 -11.45
N ARG A 285 20.45 4.26 -10.20
CA ARG A 285 21.53 4.29 -9.19
C ARG A 285 21.51 3.04 -8.29
N ARG A 286 22.16 1.95 -8.74
CA ARG A 286 22.47 0.76 -7.91
C ARG A 286 23.13 1.11 -6.56
N ALA A 287 23.87 2.22 -6.50
CA ALA A 287 24.71 2.60 -5.36
C ALA A 287 23.97 3.17 -4.14
N GLY A 288 22.68 3.52 -4.25
CA GLY A 288 21.89 4.08 -3.14
C GLY A 288 20.90 3.11 -2.50
N ARG A 289 20.81 1.87 -3.00
CA ARG A 289 19.81 0.91 -2.55
C ARG A 289 20.29 0.21 -1.27
N GLY A 290 19.49 0.31 -0.20
CA GLY A 290 19.67 -0.58 0.95
C GLY A 290 19.50 -2.04 0.50
N TRP A 291 20.35 -2.93 1.02
CA TRP A 291 20.32 -4.37 0.70
C TRP A 291 18.92 -4.98 0.93
N GLU A 292 18.17 -4.40 1.88
CA GLU A 292 16.80 -4.74 2.22
C GLU A 292 15.79 -4.58 1.07
N ALA A 293 16.02 -3.72 0.09
CA ALA A 293 15.11 -3.45 -1.02
C ALA A 293 15.53 -4.16 -2.32
N THR A 294 16.49 -5.08 -2.24
CA THR A 294 16.91 -5.90 -3.38
C THR A 294 15.87 -6.98 -3.68
N LEU A 295 15.73 -7.33 -4.97
CA LEU A 295 14.80 -8.37 -5.42
C LEU A 295 15.09 -9.72 -4.75
N LEU A 296 16.37 -10.05 -4.53
CA LEU A 296 16.75 -11.30 -3.86
C LEU A 296 16.29 -11.28 -2.40
N ALA A 297 16.54 -10.20 -1.65
CA ALA A 297 16.14 -10.11 -0.26
C ALA A 297 14.61 -10.21 -0.10
N THR A 298 13.84 -9.51 -0.92
CA THR A 298 12.37 -9.55 -0.87
C THR A 298 11.81 -10.92 -1.24
N VAL A 299 12.38 -11.61 -2.24
CA VAL A 299 11.99 -12.98 -2.60
C VAL A 299 12.31 -13.97 -1.48
N VAL A 300 13.51 -13.88 -0.89
CA VAL A 300 13.90 -14.76 0.24
C VAL A 300 12.99 -14.54 1.44
N VAL A 301 12.68 -13.29 1.79
CA VAL A 301 11.76 -12.99 2.90
C VAL A 301 10.33 -13.45 2.59
N ALA A 302 9.83 -13.20 1.38
CA ALA A 302 8.48 -13.59 0.99
C ALA A 302 8.29 -15.11 0.96
N VAL A 303 9.16 -15.83 0.24
CA VAL A 303 9.11 -17.30 0.15
C VAL A 303 9.42 -17.93 1.51
N GLY A 304 10.42 -17.42 2.22
CA GLY A 304 10.78 -17.87 3.56
C GLY A 304 9.62 -17.75 4.54
N ALA A 305 8.94 -16.60 4.58
CA ALA A 305 7.75 -16.41 5.42
C ALA A 305 6.62 -17.38 5.05
N GLN A 306 6.33 -17.57 3.76
CA GLN A 306 5.28 -18.49 3.31
C GLN A 306 5.59 -19.95 3.68
N VAL A 307 6.82 -20.41 3.47
CA VAL A 307 7.24 -21.78 3.81
C VAL A 307 7.27 -21.99 5.32
N ILE A 308 7.81 -21.05 6.10
CA ILE A 308 7.84 -21.15 7.57
C ILE A 308 6.42 -21.23 8.12
N LEU A 309 5.52 -20.35 7.66
CA LEU A 309 4.13 -20.36 8.10
C LEU A 309 3.36 -21.59 7.62
N GLY A 310 3.66 -22.09 6.43
CA GLY A 310 3.12 -23.34 5.90
C GLY A 310 3.52 -24.53 6.77
N ILE A 311 4.81 -24.72 7.03
CA ILE A 311 5.33 -25.78 7.92
C ILE A 311 4.70 -25.68 9.31
N LEU A 312 4.67 -24.48 9.90
CA LEU A 312 4.07 -24.25 11.22
C LEU A 312 2.57 -24.55 11.24
N SER A 313 1.86 -24.37 10.11
CA SER A 313 0.44 -24.72 10.03
C SER A 313 0.18 -26.24 10.10
N VAL A 314 1.17 -27.06 9.76
CA VAL A 314 1.10 -28.53 9.85
C VAL A 314 1.58 -29.01 11.23
N VAL A 315 2.68 -28.43 11.73
CA VAL A 315 3.35 -28.88 12.96
C VAL A 315 2.64 -28.39 14.23
N VAL A 316 2.11 -27.16 14.21
CA VAL A 316 1.44 -26.57 15.37
C VAL A 316 -0.05 -26.89 15.31
N SER A 317 -0.57 -27.71 16.22
CA SER A 317 -2.00 -28.03 16.28
C SER A 317 -2.84 -27.01 17.06
N ASP A 318 -2.20 -26.23 17.94
CA ASP A 318 -2.88 -25.25 18.79
C ASP A 318 -3.30 -24.00 18.01
N LEU A 319 -4.60 -23.71 18.00
CA LEU A 319 -5.17 -22.61 17.23
C LEU A 319 -4.71 -21.24 17.73
N VAL A 320 -4.60 -21.07 19.06
CA VAL A 320 -4.19 -19.79 19.66
C VAL A 320 -2.75 -19.47 19.25
N LEU A 321 -1.86 -20.46 19.33
CA LEU A 321 -0.47 -20.33 18.93
C LEU A 321 -0.33 -20.09 17.43
N GLN A 322 -1.09 -20.80 16.58
CA GLN A 322 -1.11 -20.54 15.13
C GLN A 322 -1.50 -19.08 14.82
N VAL A 323 -2.55 -18.56 15.45
CA VAL A 323 -3.01 -17.18 15.26
C VAL A 323 -1.96 -16.19 15.77
N GLY A 324 -1.37 -16.45 16.93
CA GLY A 324 -0.29 -15.63 17.49
C GLY A 324 0.91 -15.53 16.53
N ILE A 325 1.37 -16.66 15.99
CA ILE A 325 2.47 -16.72 15.01
C ILE A 325 2.11 -15.91 13.75
N ARG A 326 0.91 -16.10 13.20
CA ARG A 326 0.44 -15.34 12.02
C ARG A 326 0.35 -13.85 12.30
N ALA A 327 -0.07 -13.44 13.49
CA ALA A 327 -0.14 -12.04 13.88
C ALA A 327 1.25 -11.40 13.96
N VAL A 328 2.21 -12.08 14.59
CA VAL A 328 3.61 -11.64 14.64
C VAL A 328 4.20 -11.54 13.24
N ALA A 329 3.99 -12.55 12.39
CA ALA A 329 4.47 -12.54 11.02
C ALA A 329 3.85 -11.40 10.20
N ALA A 330 2.53 -11.16 10.32
CA ALA A 330 1.86 -10.06 9.63
C ALA A 330 2.42 -8.70 10.06
N VAL A 331 2.68 -8.49 11.36
CA VAL A 331 3.30 -7.26 11.88
C VAL A 331 4.72 -7.09 11.32
N ALA A 332 5.54 -8.13 11.37
CA ALA A 332 6.91 -8.09 10.85
C ALA A 332 6.95 -7.80 9.34
N LEU A 333 6.10 -8.45 8.56
CA LEU A 333 5.99 -8.23 7.12
C LEU A 333 5.49 -6.83 6.79
N LEU A 334 4.51 -6.29 7.52
CA LEU A 334 4.07 -4.90 7.36
C LEU A 334 5.22 -3.91 7.64
N MET A 335 6.00 -4.14 8.70
CA MET A 335 7.16 -3.28 8.99
C MET A 335 8.21 -3.36 7.90
N TYR A 336 8.46 -4.55 7.37
CA TYR A 336 9.41 -4.75 6.29
C TYR A 336 8.93 -4.12 4.97
N VAL A 337 7.65 -4.27 4.60
CA VAL A 337 7.05 -3.54 3.47
C VAL A 337 7.26 -2.05 3.61
N ARG A 338 7.01 -1.50 4.80
CA ARG A 338 7.17 -0.07 5.04
C ARG A 338 8.62 0.39 4.85
N LEU A 339 9.59 -0.38 5.33
CA LEU A 339 11.00 -0.14 5.11
C LEU A 339 11.34 -0.16 3.60
N VAL A 340 10.88 -1.18 2.87
CA VAL A 340 11.12 -1.31 1.42
C VAL A 340 10.49 -0.15 0.64
N ILE A 341 9.25 0.24 0.96
CA ILE A 341 8.61 1.42 0.36
C ILE A 341 9.46 2.67 0.61
N HIS A 342 9.90 2.87 1.86
CA HIS A 342 10.71 4.03 2.21
C HIS A 342 11.98 4.13 1.36
N GLN A 343 12.74 3.03 1.27
CA GLN A 343 13.97 2.99 0.49
C GLN A 343 13.71 3.10 -1.02
N SER A 344 12.62 2.49 -1.52
CA SER A 344 12.26 2.56 -2.94
C SER A 344 11.96 3.99 -3.38
N LEU A 345 11.24 4.77 -2.56
CA LEU A 345 10.91 6.16 -2.84
C LEU A 345 12.14 7.07 -2.76
N LEU A 346 13.05 6.80 -1.82
CA LEU A 346 14.33 7.53 -1.74
C LEU A 346 15.22 7.26 -2.96
N ALA A 347 15.22 6.03 -3.48
CA ALA A 347 15.97 5.66 -4.67
C ALA A 347 15.42 6.33 -5.95
N GLU A 348 14.12 6.59 -6.02
CA GLU A 348 13.47 7.29 -7.13
C GLU A 348 13.85 8.78 -7.21
N GLY A 349 14.22 9.39 -6.07
CA GLY A 349 14.63 10.80 -5.89
C GLY A 349 15.81 11.33 -6.73
N ALA A 350 16.35 10.56 -7.67
CA ALA A 350 17.58 10.91 -8.40
C ALA A 350 17.35 11.68 -9.71
N ALA A 351 16.10 11.89 -10.16
CA ALA A 351 15.82 12.67 -11.37
C ALA A 351 15.74 14.19 -11.07
N HIS A 352 16.23 15.01 -12.00
CA HIS A 352 16.47 16.43 -11.79
C HIS A 352 15.61 17.28 -12.72
N GLU A 353 14.41 17.65 -12.29
CA GLU A 353 13.61 18.70 -12.92
C GLU A 353 12.88 19.50 -11.83
N ILE A 354 13.10 20.82 -11.80
CA ILE A 354 12.30 21.74 -11.00
C ILE A 354 11.15 22.20 -11.90
N GLY A 355 9.97 21.64 -11.67
CA GLY A 355 8.77 22.01 -12.41
C GLY A 355 8.07 23.25 -11.81
N PRO A 356 6.92 23.64 -12.39
CA PRO A 356 6.16 24.80 -11.94
C PRO A 356 5.65 24.63 -10.50
N ASP A 357 5.32 25.74 -9.85
CA ASP A 357 4.73 25.71 -8.52
C ASP A 357 3.33 25.07 -8.54
N ALA A 358 3.12 24.09 -7.66
CA ALA A 358 1.81 23.46 -7.48
C ALA A 358 1.55 23.15 -6.01
N ALA A 359 0.27 23.12 -5.63
CA ALA A 359 -0.11 22.73 -4.29
C ALA A 359 0.32 21.28 -3.99
N CYS A 360 0.95 21.07 -2.84
CA CYS A 360 1.22 19.72 -2.34
C CYS A 360 -0.09 19.06 -1.87
N PRO A 361 -0.47 17.85 -2.32
CA PRO A 361 -1.71 17.22 -1.88
C PRO A 361 -1.67 16.78 -0.39
N GLU A 362 -0.47 16.72 0.20
CA GLU A 362 -0.29 16.33 1.59
C GLU A 362 -0.31 17.54 2.54
N CYS A 363 0.49 18.58 2.28
CA CYS A 363 0.57 19.77 3.15
C CYS A 363 -0.18 21.01 2.63
N HIS A 364 -0.76 20.95 1.42
CA HIS A 364 -1.48 22.03 0.73
C HIS A 364 -0.70 23.34 0.51
N ARG A 365 0.60 23.37 0.83
CA ARG A 365 1.46 24.51 0.53
C ARG A 365 1.82 24.50 -0.96
N ILE A 366 1.81 25.69 -1.56
CA ILE A 366 2.31 25.91 -2.93
C ILE A 366 3.84 25.83 -2.88
N VAL A 367 4.41 24.88 -3.61
CA VAL A 367 5.85 24.63 -3.66
C VAL A 367 6.25 24.25 -5.09
N PRO A 368 7.52 24.44 -5.48
CA PRO A 368 8.02 23.97 -6.76
C PRO A 368 7.82 22.46 -6.89
N THR A 369 7.32 22.02 -8.05
CA THR A 369 7.14 20.59 -8.29
C THR A 369 8.49 19.92 -8.46
N MET A 370 8.81 19.04 -7.52
CA MET A 370 9.99 18.18 -7.51
C MET A 370 9.58 16.82 -6.93
N LEU A 371 10.46 15.82 -7.03
CA LEU A 371 10.21 14.45 -6.55
C LEU A 371 9.77 14.38 -5.09
N PHE A 372 10.30 15.27 -4.24
CA PHE A 372 9.83 15.47 -2.88
C PHE A 372 9.31 16.88 -2.68
N CYS A 373 8.30 17.04 -1.82
CA CYS A 373 7.86 18.35 -1.37
C CYS A 373 8.94 19.00 -0.49
N PRO A 374 9.45 20.21 -0.82
CA PRO A 374 10.46 20.88 0.00
C PRO A 374 9.99 21.25 1.41
N SER A 375 8.67 21.40 1.59
CA SER A 375 8.10 21.81 2.87
C SER A 375 7.79 20.65 3.81
N CYS A 376 7.17 19.56 3.33
CA CYS A 376 6.79 18.43 4.19
C CYS A 376 7.58 17.15 3.92
N GLY A 377 8.34 17.08 2.83
CA GLY A 377 9.18 15.91 2.51
C GLY A 377 8.43 14.72 1.92
N VAL A 378 7.15 14.84 1.57
CA VAL A 378 6.40 13.74 0.94
C VAL A 378 6.93 13.46 -0.47
N ALA A 379 7.10 12.18 -0.81
CA ALA A 379 7.40 11.75 -2.18
C ALA A 379 6.17 11.99 -3.07
N ARG A 380 6.34 12.67 -4.21
CA ARG A 380 5.23 12.97 -5.13
C ARG A 380 4.66 11.72 -5.79
N ALA A 381 5.47 10.68 -6.01
CA ALA A 381 4.99 9.37 -6.46
C ALA A 381 3.94 8.80 -5.49
N ALA A 382 4.10 9.03 -4.17
CA ALA A 382 3.14 8.61 -3.15
C ALA A 382 2.00 9.62 -2.92
N ALA A 383 2.11 10.86 -3.40
CA ALA A 383 1.17 11.94 -3.08
C ALA A 383 0.42 12.36 -4.35
N LYS A 384 -0.54 11.53 -4.78
CA LYS A 384 -1.40 11.79 -5.95
C LYS A 384 -2.68 12.54 -5.55
N GLN A 385 -3.29 13.25 -6.49
CA GLN A 385 -4.57 13.94 -6.27
C GLN A 385 -5.73 12.93 -6.16
N THR A 386 -6.81 13.34 -5.51
CA THR A 386 -7.97 12.47 -5.21
C THR A 386 -9.28 13.09 -5.73
N ARG A 387 -10.25 12.26 -6.13
CA ARG A 387 -11.48 12.67 -6.86
C ARG A 387 -12.32 13.77 -6.21
N MET A 388 -12.48 13.75 -4.89
CA MET A 388 -13.31 14.77 -4.23
C MET A 388 -12.74 16.20 -4.36
N HIS A 389 -11.43 16.36 -4.60
CA HIS A 389 -10.81 17.67 -4.78
C HIS A 389 -11.04 18.24 -6.20
N SER A 390 -11.06 17.38 -7.22
CA SER A 390 -11.41 17.75 -8.60
C SER A 390 -12.90 18.05 -8.77
N ALA A 391 -13.77 17.49 -7.92
CA ALA A 391 -15.20 17.81 -7.89
C ALA A 391 -15.53 19.16 -7.22
N THR A 392 -14.62 19.71 -6.39
CA THR A 392 -14.81 21.03 -5.75
C THR A 392 -14.16 22.19 -6.53
N THR A 393 -13.43 21.87 -7.60
CA THR A 393 -12.73 22.85 -8.46
C THR A 393 -13.31 22.94 -9.87
N LYS A 394 -14.41 22.24 -10.14
CA LYS A 394 -15.32 22.49 -11.27
C LYS A 394 -16.57 23.17 -10.74
#